data_AF-C8CP19-F1
#
_entry.id   AF-C8CP19-F1
#
_cell.length_a   1.000
_cell.length_b   1.000
_cell.length_c   1.000
_cell.angle_alpha   90.00
_cell.angle_beta   90.00
_cell.angle_gamma   90.00
#
_symmetry.space_group_name_H-M   'P 1'
#
loop_
_entity.id
_entity.type
_entity.pdbx_description
1 polymer ?
#
loop_
_entity_poly.entity_id
_entity_poly.type
_entity_poly.pdbx_seq_one_letter_code
_entity_poly.pdbx_strand_id
1 'polypeptide(L)'
;YLDKRKPGQSKYTTQRREPDQVRVLSGVLLGDDGVTMTTTGTPISMMIENTDQRSKDYGEIARQYRPGHADYTYDVKYGIRDYRGGGRSSARETAARVAAGAIARKVVPGLEVKGALVAMGVHGIDRRRWNWSEVDNNPFFSPD
;
A
#
# COMPACT_ATOMS: atom_id res chain seq x y z
N TYR A 1 -5.23 5.62 -7.16
CA TYR A 1 -3.93 4.97 -6.79
C TYR A 1 -4.09 4.05 -5.60
N LEU A 2 -4.68 4.52 -4.50
CA LEU A 2 -4.98 3.62 -3.37
C LEU A 2 -5.92 2.49 -3.78
N ASP A 3 -6.86 2.71 -4.70
CA ASP A 3 -7.70 1.61 -5.22
C ASP A 3 -6.89 0.46 -5.83
N LYS A 4 -5.83 0.77 -6.59
CA LYS A 4 -4.90 -0.24 -7.13
C LYS A 4 -4.10 -0.95 -6.02
N ARG A 5 -3.89 -0.32 -4.87
CA ARG A 5 -3.19 -0.88 -3.70
C ARG A 5 -4.12 -1.69 -2.79
N LYS A 6 -5.42 -1.37 -2.77
CA LYS A 6 -6.37 -1.92 -1.80
C LYS A 6 -6.32 -3.46 -1.83
N PRO A 7 -6.40 -4.12 -0.66
CA PRO A 7 -6.60 -5.56 -0.61
C PRO A 7 -7.95 -5.97 -1.24
N GLY A 8 -8.10 -7.24 -1.59
CA GLY A 8 -9.38 -7.80 -2.02
C GLY A 8 -9.80 -7.46 -3.46
N GLN A 9 -8.89 -6.93 -4.28
CA GLN A 9 -9.17 -6.62 -5.70
C GLN A 9 -9.27 -7.88 -6.57
N SER A 10 -8.68 -9.00 -6.12
CA SER A 10 -8.77 -10.28 -6.83
C SER A 10 -8.92 -11.45 -5.86
N LYS A 11 -9.49 -12.55 -6.36
CA LYS A 11 -9.60 -13.83 -5.64
C LYS A 11 -8.25 -14.42 -5.20
N TYR A 12 -7.14 -13.92 -5.74
CA TYR A 12 -5.77 -14.37 -5.44
C TYR A 12 -5.11 -13.56 -4.33
N THR A 13 -5.75 -12.50 -3.83
CA THR A 13 -5.23 -11.64 -2.77
C THR A 13 -6.03 -11.82 -1.48
N THR A 14 -5.55 -11.19 -0.39
CA THR A 14 -6.27 -11.20 0.89
C THR A 14 -7.70 -10.68 0.72
N GLN A 15 -8.65 -11.32 1.41
CA GLN A 15 -10.07 -10.96 1.36
C GLN A 15 -10.44 -9.79 2.29
N ARG A 16 -9.45 -9.17 2.95
CA ARG A 16 -9.67 -7.98 3.77
C ARG A 16 -10.22 -6.85 2.92
N ARG A 17 -11.15 -6.09 3.49
CA ARG A 17 -11.75 -4.93 2.83
C ARG A 17 -11.38 -3.70 3.63
N GLU A 18 -10.27 -3.09 3.25
CA GLU A 18 -9.90 -1.77 3.76
C GLU A 18 -10.32 -0.71 2.73
N PRO A 19 -11.13 0.29 3.12
CA PRO A 19 -11.60 1.32 2.21
C PRO A 19 -10.47 2.27 1.77
N ASP A 20 -9.30 2.23 2.43
CA ASP A 20 -8.12 3.09 2.20
C ASP A 20 -8.47 4.54 1.85
N GLN A 21 -9.42 5.11 2.58
CA GLN A 21 -9.82 6.50 2.39
C GLN A 21 -8.79 7.42 3.03
N VAL A 22 -8.29 8.37 2.25
CA VAL A 22 -7.34 9.38 2.72
C VAL A 22 -8.12 10.57 3.21
N ARG A 23 -7.84 10.97 4.45
CA ARG A 23 -8.25 12.25 5.02
C ARG A 23 -7.04 13.17 5.02
N VAL A 24 -7.09 14.26 4.27
CA VAL A 24 -6.06 15.32 4.32
C VAL A 24 -6.35 16.19 5.53
N LEU A 25 -5.35 16.39 6.38
CA LEU A 25 -5.48 17.08 7.67
C LEU A 25 -4.87 18.48 7.66
N SER A 26 -3.96 18.78 6.74
CA SER A 26 -3.28 20.09 6.62
C SER A 26 -2.58 20.25 5.27
N GLY A 27 -2.03 21.44 5.02
CA GLY A 27 -1.19 21.74 3.85
C GLY A 27 -1.94 21.97 2.54
N VAL A 28 -3.27 22.05 2.59
CA VAL A 28 -4.14 22.32 1.45
C VAL A 28 -5.22 23.34 1.79
N LEU A 29 -5.58 24.16 0.80
CA LEU A 29 -6.76 25.00 0.77
C LEU A 29 -7.83 24.30 -0.07
N LEU A 30 -9.04 24.16 0.48
CA LEU A 30 -10.20 23.65 -0.24
C LEU A 30 -10.82 24.78 -1.06
N GLY A 31 -11.03 24.56 -2.36
CA GLY A 31 -11.69 25.51 -3.25
C GLY A 31 -13.20 25.58 -3.01
N ASP A 32 -13.84 26.59 -3.59
CA ASP A 32 -15.29 26.83 -3.45
C ASP A 32 -16.15 25.70 -4.05
N ASP A 33 -15.58 24.89 -4.94
CA ASP A 33 -16.21 23.69 -5.49
C ASP A 33 -16.33 22.54 -4.48
N GLY A 34 -15.71 22.68 -3.30
CA GLY A 34 -15.73 21.69 -2.22
C GLY A 34 -14.91 20.43 -2.51
N VAL A 35 -14.15 20.38 -3.60
CA VAL A 35 -13.41 19.17 -4.04
C VAL A 35 -11.96 19.47 -4.41
N THR A 36 -11.69 20.63 -4.99
CA THR A 36 -10.33 21.01 -5.39
C THR A 36 -9.49 21.35 -4.17
N MET A 37 -8.41 20.59 -3.97
CA MET A 37 -7.41 20.86 -2.94
C MET A 37 -6.15 21.46 -3.57
N THR A 38 -5.86 22.72 -3.24
CA THR A 38 -4.65 23.43 -3.68
C THR A 38 -3.62 23.42 -2.55
N THR A 39 -2.40 22.99 -2.82
CA THR A 39 -1.34 22.96 -1.79
C THR A 39 -0.95 24.37 -1.36
N THR A 40 -0.77 24.60 -0.06
CA THR A 40 -0.38 25.90 0.50
C THR A 40 1.13 26.13 0.57
N GLY A 41 1.93 25.12 0.19
CA GLY A 41 3.39 25.12 0.36
C GLY A 41 3.86 24.71 1.76
N THR A 42 2.95 24.43 2.70
CA THR A 42 3.26 23.92 4.04
C THR A 42 3.12 22.39 4.12
N PRO A 43 3.57 21.73 5.20
CA PRO A 43 3.49 20.27 5.31
C PRO A 43 2.06 19.72 5.12
N ILE A 44 1.92 18.72 4.27
CA ILE A 44 0.65 18.03 4.01
C ILE A 44 0.58 16.79 4.91
N SER A 45 -0.29 16.83 5.92
CA SER A 45 -0.59 15.66 6.74
C SER A 45 -1.78 14.88 6.18
N MET A 46 -1.70 13.55 6.21
CA MET A 46 -2.73 12.64 5.73
C MET A 46 -2.96 11.53 6.74
N MET A 47 -4.22 11.11 6.87
CA MET A 47 -4.63 10.01 7.73
C MET A 47 -5.41 8.97 6.92
N ILE A 48 -5.09 7.70 7.16
CA ILE A 48 -5.81 6.56 6.60
C ILE A 48 -6.18 5.66 7.76
N GLU A 49 -7.47 5.50 8.00
CA GLU A 49 -7.99 4.65 9.08
C GLU A 49 -7.77 3.16 8.75
N ASN A 50 -7.62 2.36 9.80
CA ASN A 50 -7.47 0.91 9.70
C ASN A 50 -8.73 0.28 10.28
N THR A 51 -9.63 -0.21 9.44
CA THR A 51 -11.01 -0.54 9.82
C THR A 51 -11.30 -2.04 9.95
N ASP A 52 -10.46 -2.92 9.39
CA ASP A 52 -10.64 -4.38 9.41
C ASP A 52 -9.46 -5.08 10.12
N GLN A 53 -9.05 -4.53 11.29
CA GLN A 53 -8.06 -5.18 12.15
C GLN A 53 -8.69 -6.34 12.92
N ARG A 54 -8.54 -7.55 12.40
CA ARG A 54 -8.95 -8.77 13.10
C ARG A 54 -7.91 -9.18 14.14
N SER A 55 -8.15 -8.85 15.40
CA SER A 55 -7.24 -9.14 16.52
C SER A 55 -7.30 -10.58 17.04
N LYS A 56 -8.34 -11.36 16.68
CA LYS A 56 -8.63 -12.68 17.27
C LYS A 56 -7.78 -13.85 16.77
N ASP A 57 -7.08 -13.73 15.64
CA ASP A 57 -6.39 -14.87 15.00
C ASP A 57 -4.91 -15.06 15.42
N TYR A 58 -4.41 -14.34 16.44
CA TYR A 58 -2.96 -14.27 16.74
C TYR A 58 -2.50 -14.98 18.02
N GLY A 59 -3.35 -15.78 18.68
CA GLY A 59 -3.00 -16.43 19.95
C GLY A 59 -1.76 -17.31 19.89
N GLU A 60 -1.63 -18.14 18.85
CA GLU A 60 -0.45 -18.99 18.63
C GLU A 60 0.77 -18.17 18.18
N ILE A 61 0.56 -17.13 17.37
CA ILE A 61 1.62 -16.24 16.85
C ILE A 61 2.26 -15.42 17.99
N ALA A 62 1.53 -15.16 19.07
CA ALA A 62 2.08 -14.52 20.26
C ALA A 62 3.24 -15.31 20.88
N ARG A 63 3.32 -16.62 20.68
CA ARG A 63 4.32 -17.49 21.31
C ARG A 63 5.50 -17.85 20.41
N GLN A 64 5.49 -17.43 19.14
CA GLN A 64 6.49 -17.83 18.15
C GLN A 64 6.98 -16.61 17.34
N TYR A 65 8.21 -16.64 16.86
CA TYR A 65 8.70 -15.69 15.85
C TYR A 65 8.47 -16.27 14.46
N ARG A 66 7.83 -15.52 13.55
CA ARG A 66 7.57 -16.01 12.19
C ARG A 66 8.83 -15.86 11.34
N PRO A 67 9.35 -16.95 10.73
CA PRO A 67 10.48 -16.86 9.82
C PRO A 67 10.18 -15.89 8.65
N GLY A 68 11.16 -15.06 8.30
CA GLY A 68 11.01 -14.03 7.25
C GLY A 68 10.26 -12.76 7.67
N HIS A 69 9.70 -12.70 8.89
CA HIS A 69 9.11 -11.50 9.46
C HIS A 69 10.08 -10.78 10.41
N ALA A 70 9.81 -9.49 10.66
CA ALA A 70 10.64 -8.67 11.53
C ALA A 70 10.51 -8.99 13.03
N ASP A 71 9.63 -9.94 13.41
CA ASP A 71 9.23 -10.21 14.79
C ASP A 71 10.42 -10.31 15.76
N TYR A 72 11.40 -11.18 15.47
CA TYR A 72 12.56 -11.41 16.33
C TYR A 72 13.49 -10.20 16.37
N THR A 73 13.82 -9.64 15.20
CA THR A 73 14.72 -8.49 15.11
C THR A 73 14.15 -7.24 15.80
N TYR A 74 12.84 -7.08 15.79
CA TYR A 74 12.17 -5.96 16.47
C TYR A 74 12.24 -6.13 17.98
N ASP A 75 11.99 -7.35 18.47
CA ASP A 75 12.03 -7.69 19.89
C ASP A 75 13.43 -7.52 20.47
N VAL A 76 14.45 -8.07 19.82
CA VAL A 76 15.85 -7.93 20.25
C VAL A 76 16.29 -6.46 20.25
N LYS A 77 15.87 -5.66 19.26
CA LYS A 77 16.29 -4.28 19.12
C LYS A 77 15.60 -3.32 20.09
N TYR A 78 14.30 -3.51 20.33
CA TYR A 78 13.46 -2.55 21.03
C TYR A 78 12.85 -3.09 22.33
N GLY A 79 13.04 -4.37 22.65
CA GLY A 79 12.44 -5.04 23.81
C GLY A 79 10.92 -5.16 23.76
N ILE A 80 10.31 -4.87 22.60
CA ILE A 80 8.87 -4.90 22.39
C ILE A 80 8.54 -5.54 21.04
N ARG A 81 7.43 -6.28 21.01
CA ARG A 81 6.93 -6.94 19.80
C ARG A 81 5.41 -6.91 19.73
N ASP A 82 4.88 -6.31 18.66
CA ASP A 82 3.45 -6.40 18.34
C ASP A 82 3.16 -7.62 17.46
N TYR A 83 2.81 -8.73 18.10
CA TYR A 83 2.48 -9.99 17.45
C TYR A 83 1.14 -9.96 16.68
N ARG A 84 0.31 -8.92 16.84
CA ARG A 84 -1.06 -8.84 16.28
C ARG A 84 -1.13 -8.37 14.83
N GLY A 85 -0.10 -8.69 14.04
CA GLY A 85 0.00 -8.27 12.64
C GLY A 85 1.24 -7.42 12.30
N GLY A 86 2.29 -7.44 13.15
CA GLY A 86 3.60 -6.89 12.84
C GLY A 86 3.76 -5.39 13.07
N GLY A 87 2.75 -4.69 13.61
CA GLY A 87 2.84 -3.26 13.97
C GLY A 87 3.49 -2.41 12.87
N ARG A 88 4.66 -1.82 13.18
CA ARG A 88 5.44 -1.00 12.24
C ARG A 88 5.93 -1.74 10.99
N SER A 89 6.21 -3.04 11.08
CA SER A 89 6.69 -3.83 9.93
C SER A 89 5.56 -4.35 9.05
N SER A 90 4.31 -3.98 9.34
CA SER A 90 3.15 -4.35 8.52
C SER A 90 3.22 -3.70 7.15
N ALA A 91 2.80 -4.46 6.12
CA ALA A 91 2.57 -3.93 4.78
C ALA A 91 1.50 -2.82 4.75
N ARG A 92 0.74 -2.59 5.82
CA ARG A 92 -0.20 -1.46 5.96
C ARG A 92 0.48 -0.11 5.69
N GLU A 93 1.75 0.04 6.07
CA GLU A 93 2.48 1.30 5.90
C GLU A 93 2.62 1.71 4.42
N THR A 94 2.56 0.75 3.49
CA THR A 94 2.56 1.04 2.04
C THR A 94 1.39 1.94 1.62
N ALA A 95 0.26 1.95 2.34
CA ALA A 95 -0.85 2.88 2.08
C ALA A 95 -0.41 4.35 2.21
N ALA A 96 0.38 4.67 3.24
CA ALA A 96 0.92 6.01 3.42
C ALA A 96 1.89 6.37 2.28
N ARG A 97 2.73 5.41 1.84
CA ARG A 97 3.65 5.62 0.71
C ARG A 97 2.90 5.88 -0.61
N VAL A 98 1.83 5.13 -0.89
CA VAL A 98 1.02 5.32 -2.09
C VAL A 98 0.29 6.68 -2.06
N ALA A 99 -0.22 7.10 -0.90
CA ALA A 99 -0.83 8.42 -0.74
C ALA A 99 0.18 9.55 -0.99
N ALA A 100 1.37 9.48 -0.37
CA ALA A 100 2.44 10.46 -0.61
C ALA A 100 2.93 10.44 -2.08
N GLY A 101 3.09 9.26 -2.67
CA GLY A 101 3.48 9.10 -4.06
C GLY A 101 2.48 9.69 -5.06
N ALA A 102 1.18 9.68 -4.72
CA ALA A 102 0.16 10.34 -5.53
C ALA A 102 0.33 11.87 -5.57
N ILE A 103 0.80 12.49 -4.49
CA ILE A 103 1.17 13.91 -4.46
C ILE A 103 2.46 14.13 -5.25
N ALA A 104 3.51 13.32 -5.02
CA ALA A 104 4.80 13.48 -5.69
C ALA A 104 4.69 13.46 -7.23
N ARG A 105 3.81 12.61 -7.77
CA ARG A 105 3.53 12.54 -9.21
C ARG A 105 2.93 13.82 -9.80
N LYS A 106 2.22 14.62 -9.00
CA LYS A 106 1.66 15.91 -9.44
C LYS A 106 2.72 17.02 -9.47
N VAL A 107 3.81 16.86 -8.70
CA VAL A 107 4.84 17.89 -8.51
C VAL A 107 5.86 17.91 -9.65
N VAL A 108 6.11 16.76 -10.30
CA VAL A 108 7.12 16.64 -11.37
C VAL A 108 6.43 16.57 -12.74
N PRO A 109 6.43 17.67 -13.53
CA PRO A 109 5.77 17.68 -14.84
C PRO A 109 6.39 16.66 -15.80
N GLY A 110 5.55 15.92 -16.52
CA GLY A 110 5.98 14.95 -17.53
C GLY A 110 6.56 13.63 -16.99
N LEU A 111 6.69 13.46 -15.66
CA LEU A 111 7.18 12.22 -15.09
C LEU A 111 6.11 11.12 -15.15
N GLU A 112 6.41 10.06 -15.91
CA GLU A 112 5.62 8.84 -15.90
C GLU A 112 6.36 7.74 -15.12
N VAL A 113 5.69 7.18 -14.11
CA VAL A 113 6.20 6.01 -13.36
C VAL A 113 5.20 4.87 -13.50
N LYS A 114 5.65 3.77 -14.09
CA LYS A 114 4.88 2.54 -14.30
C LYS A 114 5.55 1.37 -13.59
N GLY A 115 4.76 0.35 -13.28
CA GLY A 115 5.24 -0.91 -12.71
C GLY A 115 4.39 -2.06 -13.23
N ALA A 116 5.01 -3.20 -13.46
CA ALA A 116 4.34 -4.41 -13.93
C ALA A 116 5.01 -5.64 -13.32
N LEU A 117 4.23 -6.69 -13.08
CA LEU A 117 4.74 -7.98 -12.62
C LEU A 117 5.37 -8.73 -13.79
N VAL A 118 6.67 -9.04 -13.68
CA VAL A 118 7.43 -9.70 -14.75
C VAL A 118 7.70 -11.19 -14.48
N ALA A 119 7.40 -11.65 -13.25
CA ALA A 119 7.51 -13.05 -12.88
C ALA A 119 6.69 -13.37 -11.63
N MET A 120 6.21 -14.61 -11.54
CA MET A 120 5.64 -15.21 -10.34
C MET A 120 6.18 -16.63 -10.18
N GLY A 121 6.96 -16.85 -9.13
CA GLY A 121 7.65 -18.13 -8.93
C GLY A 121 8.58 -18.43 -10.11
N VAL A 122 8.39 -19.60 -10.74
CA VAL A 122 9.18 -20.02 -11.92
C VAL A 122 8.64 -19.48 -13.25
N HIS A 123 7.47 -18.84 -13.25
CA HIS A 123 6.83 -18.32 -14.46
C HIS A 123 7.26 -16.88 -14.71
N GLY A 124 8.07 -16.66 -15.73
CA GLY A 124 8.44 -15.32 -16.23
C GLY A 124 7.62 -14.95 -17.47
N ILE A 125 7.53 -13.64 -17.73
CA ILE A 125 6.91 -13.12 -18.96
C ILE A 125 7.82 -13.33 -20.17
N ASP A 126 7.23 -13.37 -21.37
CA ASP A 126 7.93 -13.14 -22.62
C ASP A 126 8.02 -11.64 -22.90
N ARG A 127 9.22 -11.07 -22.71
CA ARG A 127 9.46 -9.64 -22.95
C ARG A 127 9.14 -9.18 -24.38
N ARG A 128 9.07 -10.08 -25.36
CA ARG A 128 8.71 -9.74 -26.75
C ARG A 128 7.21 -9.44 -26.92
N ARG A 129 6.37 -9.85 -25.97
CA ARG A 129 4.92 -9.63 -25.95
C ARG A 129 4.50 -8.45 -25.08
N TRP A 130 5.47 -7.71 -24.53
CA TRP A 130 5.22 -6.63 -23.61
C TRP A 130 4.21 -5.62 -24.14
N ASN A 131 3.09 -5.49 -23.44
CA ASN A 131 2.03 -4.55 -23.74
C ASN A 131 1.54 -3.84 -22.46
N TRP A 132 1.72 -2.52 -22.42
CA TRP A 132 1.28 -1.71 -21.29
C TRP A 132 -0.23 -1.64 -21.14
N SER A 133 -1.03 -1.90 -22.19
CA SER A 133 -2.49 -1.94 -22.07
C SER A 133 -2.96 -3.10 -21.20
N GLU A 134 -2.20 -4.18 -21.13
CA GLU A 134 -2.62 -5.40 -20.43
C GLU A 134 -2.47 -5.31 -18.92
N VAL A 135 -1.62 -4.42 -18.41
CA VAL A 135 -1.32 -4.31 -16.97
C VAL A 135 -2.57 -4.12 -16.12
N ASP A 136 -3.53 -3.32 -16.56
CA ASP A 136 -4.77 -3.10 -15.80
C ASP A 136 -5.91 -4.06 -16.22
N ASN A 137 -5.70 -4.89 -17.25
CA ASN A 137 -6.69 -5.82 -17.80
C ASN A 137 -6.57 -7.25 -17.26
N ASN A 138 -5.62 -7.52 -16.36
CA ASN A 138 -5.45 -8.83 -15.74
C ASN A 138 -5.26 -8.75 -14.21
N PRO A 139 -5.49 -9.85 -13.46
CA PRO A 139 -5.43 -9.84 -12.00
C PRO A 139 -4.04 -9.69 -11.38
N PHE A 140 -2.97 -9.69 -12.18
CA PHE A 140 -1.58 -9.79 -11.72
C PHE A 140 -0.74 -8.57 -12.04
N PHE A 141 -1.31 -7.56 -12.71
CA PHE A 141 -0.57 -6.42 -13.21
C PHE A 141 0.57 -6.82 -14.16
N SER A 142 0.39 -7.89 -14.93
CA SER A 142 1.35 -8.41 -15.92
C SER A 142 1.22 -7.67 -17.26
N PRO A 143 2.32 -7.43 -18.01
CA PRO A 143 2.29 -6.83 -19.35
C PRO A 143 2.28 -7.86 -20.50
N ASP A 144 2.29 -9.16 -20.19
CA ASP A 144 2.19 -10.29 -21.11
C ASP A 144 1.08 -11.22 -20.65
#